data_AF-A0AAV1X878-F1
#
_entry.id   AF-A0AAV1X878-F1
#
_cell.length_a   1.000
_cell.length_b   1.000
_cell.length_c   1.000
_cell.angle_alpha   90.00
_cell.angle_beta   90.00
_cell.angle_gamma   90.00
#
_symmetry.space_group_name_H-M   'P 1'
#
loop_
_entity.id
_entity.type
_entity.pdbx_description
1 polymer ?
#
loop_
_entity_poly.entity_id
_entity_poly.type
_entity_poly.pdbx_seq_one_letter_code
_entity_poly.pdbx_strand_id
1 'polypeptide(L)'
;MELLPLPLTFSLIILISISLWPIGKCIECGGMEIAHEITVDQQDQGAFTTVQAAIDSLQSNYDKWVKIHINAGTYVEKVEIPKDKPCVILEGDSSISTIITYDDHGATNSSATFASSAPNVIVSGITFQNTFHLKQYLKIHNISAKQKNQVKQAVAAKIGGDNYYFLNCTFRGWQDTLFDQVGRHYFKGCTIEGQIDFIFGYAQSFFEDCVINATKGESEFAGFVTANGRNASTDKGGFVFLRGSVVGDCPVNLGRAWGSYSTTIFHGTYFHSLVTPQGWDAWYYKGNEDTLTYAECGCTGPGANNPNRVSWMKELNDEDIQTYDRSSFIDQDGWLSNLPKIYQPV
;
A
#
# COMPACT_ATOMS: atom_id res chain seq x y z
N MET A 1 44.11 4.71 70.93
CA MET A 1 44.11 6.09 70.41
C MET A 1 45.00 6.07 69.18
N GLU A 2 44.46 5.58 68.07
CA GLU A 2 45.14 5.47 66.78
C GLU A 2 44.19 6.04 65.73
N LEU A 3 44.73 6.94 64.91
CA LEU A 3 44.03 7.83 64.01
C LEU A 3 43.88 7.20 62.61
N LEU A 4 42.62 7.05 62.20
CA LEU A 4 41.99 7.21 60.87
C LEU A 4 42.79 6.91 59.57
N PRO A 5 42.24 6.09 58.64
CA PRO A 5 42.67 6.03 57.25
C PRO A 5 41.89 7.01 56.35
N LEU A 6 42.56 7.54 55.31
CA LEU A 6 42.01 8.39 54.24
C LEU A 6 40.99 7.65 53.36
N PRO A 7 39.97 8.33 52.79
CA PRO A 7 39.04 7.72 51.86
C PRO A 7 39.60 7.73 50.43
N LEU A 8 39.60 6.57 49.76
CA LEU A 8 39.75 6.47 48.32
C LEU A 8 38.46 6.94 47.63
N THR A 9 38.53 7.99 46.83
CA THR A 9 37.46 8.39 45.92
C THR A 9 37.49 7.53 44.65
N PHE A 10 36.48 6.69 44.48
CA PHE A 10 36.23 5.97 43.23
C PHE A 10 35.47 6.90 42.26
N SER A 11 36.16 7.41 41.24
CA SER A 11 35.53 8.08 40.11
C SER A 11 35.01 7.03 39.12
N LEU A 12 33.69 6.83 39.11
CA LEU A 12 33.00 5.97 38.15
C LEU A 12 32.89 6.69 36.80
N ILE A 13 33.80 6.40 35.87
CA ILE A 13 33.69 6.88 34.48
C ILE A 13 32.70 5.97 33.76
N ILE A 14 31.46 6.46 33.60
CA ILE A 14 30.46 5.83 32.74
C ILE A 14 30.82 6.18 31.29
N LEU A 15 31.47 5.25 30.60
CA LEU A 15 31.64 5.29 29.15
C LEU A 15 30.29 4.97 28.49
N ILE A 16 29.54 6.01 28.10
CA ILE A 16 28.38 5.87 27.24
C ILE A 16 28.90 5.51 25.84
N SER A 17 28.95 4.21 25.54
CA SER A 17 29.14 3.74 24.16
C SER A 17 27.86 4.04 23.38
N ILE A 18 27.80 5.21 22.75
CA ILE A 18 26.81 5.48 21.71
C ILE A 18 27.21 4.58 20.55
N SER A 19 26.59 3.40 20.48
CA SER A 19 26.61 2.61 19.25
C SER A 19 25.79 3.39 18.23
N LEU A 20 26.47 4.24 17.46
CA LEU A 20 25.96 4.75 16.19
C LEU A 20 25.81 3.53 15.29
N TRP A 21 24.67 2.87 15.38
CA TRP A 21 24.23 2.01 14.29
C TRP A 21 24.21 2.91 13.05
N PRO A 22 24.79 2.48 11.91
CA PRO A 22 24.65 3.24 10.70
C PRO A 22 23.15 3.35 10.44
N ILE A 23 22.60 4.54 10.68
CA ILE A 23 21.33 4.95 10.11
C ILE A 23 21.54 4.67 8.62
N GLY A 24 20.83 3.66 8.09
CA GLY A 24 20.98 3.24 6.71
C GLY A 24 20.91 4.50 5.86
N LYS A 25 22.00 4.80 5.14
CA LYS A 25 22.01 5.96 4.25
C LYS A 25 20.76 5.86 3.39
N CYS A 26 19.96 6.92 3.36
CA CYS A 26 18.93 7.08 2.35
C CYS A 26 19.61 6.88 1.00
N ILE A 27 19.18 5.88 0.22
CA ILE A 27 19.76 5.65 -1.09
C ILE A 27 19.22 6.75 -1.99
N GLU A 28 20.05 7.74 -2.31
CA GLU A 28 19.73 8.76 -3.29
C GLU A 28 20.01 8.19 -4.68
N CYS A 29 19.03 8.24 -5.59
CA CYS A 29 19.10 7.65 -6.94
C CYS A 29 19.95 8.46 -7.94
N GLY A 30 21.04 9.08 -7.46
CA GLY A 30 22.06 9.70 -8.31
C GLY A 30 21.55 10.89 -9.13
N GLY A 31 20.38 11.44 -8.78
CA GLY A 31 19.70 12.54 -9.47
C GLY A 31 18.33 12.16 -10.04
N MET A 32 17.81 13.00 -10.94
CA MET A 32 16.48 12.89 -11.56
C MET A 32 16.53 12.34 -13.00
N GLU A 33 17.68 11.84 -13.45
CA GLU A 33 17.87 11.37 -14.82
C GLU A 33 17.77 9.84 -14.87
N ILE A 34 17.14 9.32 -15.93
CA ILE A 34 17.04 7.89 -16.19
C ILE A 34 18.34 7.45 -16.86
N ALA A 35 19.09 6.54 -16.22
CA ALA A 35 20.41 6.13 -16.69
C ALA A 35 20.34 5.26 -17.94
N HIS A 36 19.37 4.34 -18.01
CA HIS A 36 19.09 3.51 -19.18
C HIS A 36 17.69 2.89 -19.08
N GLU A 37 17.23 2.35 -20.21
CA GLU A 37 15.93 1.72 -20.38
C GLU A 37 16.10 0.28 -20.91
N ILE A 38 15.31 -0.64 -20.36
CA ILE A 38 15.20 -2.04 -20.75
C ILE A 38 13.77 -2.28 -21.22
N THR A 39 13.58 -2.89 -22.39
CA THR A 39 12.26 -3.23 -22.91
C THR A 39 11.94 -4.70 -22.68
N VAL A 40 10.75 -5.00 -22.18
CA VAL A 40 10.19 -6.34 -22.02
C VAL A 40 9.06 -6.53 -23.02
N ASP A 41 9.15 -7.57 -23.85
CA ASP A 41 8.16 -7.88 -24.88
C ASP A 41 7.95 -9.39 -25.01
N GLN A 42 6.72 -9.87 -24.82
CA GLN A 42 6.38 -11.29 -24.95
C GLN A 42 6.59 -11.85 -26.37
N GLN A 43 6.69 -10.99 -27.40
CA GLN A 43 6.99 -11.35 -28.79
C GLN A 43 8.50 -11.37 -29.11
N ASP A 44 9.36 -11.32 -28.09
CA ASP A 44 10.82 -11.41 -28.24
C ASP A 44 11.42 -10.28 -29.10
N GLN A 45 10.76 -9.10 -29.10
CA GLN A 45 11.28 -7.88 -29.74
C GLN A 45 11.97 -6.93 -28.73
N GLY A 46 11.95 -7.28 -27.44
CA GLY A 46 12.63 -6.57 -26.36
C GLY A 46 13.94 -7.25 -25.95
N ALA A 47 14.53 -6.77 -24.85
CA ALA A 47 15.70 -7.41 -24.24
C ALA A 47 15.33 -8.68 -23.44
N PHE A 48 14.08 -8.75 -22.96
CA PHE A 48 13.53 -9.89 -22.22
C PHE A 48 12.09 -10.17 -22.62
N THR A 49 11.64 -11.41 -22.43
CA THR A 49 10.25 -11.83 -22.66
C THR A 49 9.41 -11.87 -21.38
N THR A 50 10.05 -11.80 -20.20
CA THR A 50 9.39 -11.79 -18.89
C THR A 50 9.85 -10.59 -18.06
N VAL A 51 8.98 -10.12 -17.17
CA VAL A 51 9.27 -8.99 -16.29
C VAL A 51 10.30 -9.37 -15.24
N GLN A 52 10.19 -10.58 -14.66
CA GLN A 52 11.14 -11.03 -13.66
C GLN A 52 12.57 -11.14 -14.22
N ALA A 53 12.76 -11.60 -15.45
CA ALA A 53 14.09 -11.70 -16.05
C ALA A 53 14.76 -10.33 -16.23
N ALA A 54 13.98 -9.31 -16.59
CA ALA A 54 14.48 -7.93 -16.67
C ALA A 54 14.90 -7.41 -15.29
N ILE A 55 14.09 -7.64 -14.25
CA ILE A 55 14.44 -7.27 -12.88
C ILE A 55 15.70 -8.02 -12.43
N ASP A 56 15.79 -9.33 -12.70
CA ASP A 56 16.93 -10.18 -12.36
C ASP A 56 18.24 -9.68 -12.96
N SER A 57 18.18 -9.08 -14.15
CA SER A 57 19.34 -8.50 -14.84
C SER A 57 19.91 -7.21 -14.22
N LEU A 58 19.14 -6.53 -13.37
CA LEU A 58 19.57 -5.28 -12.74
C LEU A 58 20.71 -5.52 -11.75
N GLN A 59 21.68 -4.60 -11.76
CA GLN A 59 22.78 -4.60 -10.80
C GLN A 59 22.27 -4.30 -9.38
N SER A 60 22.70 -5.10 -8.40
CA SER A 60 22.44 -4.84 -6.98
C SER A 60 23.07 -3.53 -6.51
N ASN A 61 22.32 -2.78 -5.70
CA ASN A 61 22.66 -1.50 -5.10
C ASN A 61 23.05 -0.42 -6.13
N TYR A 62 22.47 -0.49 -7.33
CA TYR A 62 22.66 0.54 -8.34
C TYR A 62 21.91 1.81 -7.95
N ASP A 63 22.65 2.92 -7.83
CA ASP A 63 22.17 4.18 -7.28
C ASP A 63 21.69 5.15 -8.37
N LYS A 64 21.24 4.64 -9.52
CA LYS A 64 20.66 5.46 -10.60
C LYS A 64 19.39 4.82 -11.12
N TRP A 65 18.45 5.67 -11.56
CA TRP A 65 17.18 5.21 -12.11
C TRP A 65 17.38 4.32 -13.34
N VAL A 66 16.84 3.11 -13.27
CA VAL A 66 16.71 2.20 -14.41
C VAL A 66 15.23 2.02 -14.73
N LYS A 67 14.87 2.26 -15.99
CA LYS A 67 13.52 2.04 -16.47
C LYS A 67 13.40 0.66 -17.11
N ILE A 68 12.41 -0.11 -16.68
CA ILE A 68 11.93 -1.30 -17.37
C ILE A 68 10.59 -0.93 -18.00
N HIS A 69 10.58 -0.77 -19.32
CA HIS A 69 9.37 -0.60 -20.11
C HIS A 69 8.80 -1.96 -20.46
N ILE A 70 7.51 -2.18 -20.18
CA ILE A 70 6.81 -3.44 -20.36
C ILE A 70 5.71 -3.21 -21.41
N ASN A 71 5.92 -3.76 -22.60
CA ASN A 71 4.98 -3.65 -23.71
C ASN A 71 3.61 -4.24 -23.31
N ALA A 72 2.56 -3.84 -24.02
CA ALA A 72 1.23 -4.39 -23.88
C ALA A 72 1.25 -5.93 -23.95
N GLY A 73 0.60 -6.57 -22.99
CA GLY A 73 0.64 -8.02 -22.83
C GLY A 73 0.02 -8.48 -21.52
N THR A 74 -0.26 -9.79 -21.44
CA THR A 74 -0.65 -10.45 -20.18
C THR A 74 0.49 -11.37 -19.76
N TYR A 75 1.23 -10.92 -18.75
CA TYR A 75 2.39 -11.59 -18.17
C TYR A 75 1.91 -12.49 -17.02
N VAL A 76 1.86 -13.80 -17.28
CA VAL A 76 1.47 -14.79 -16.27
C VAL A 76 2.70 -15.24 -15.50
N GLU A 77 3.09 -14.45 -14.50
CA GLU A 77 4.29 -14.67 -13.70
C GLU A 77 4.15 -14.03 -12.31
N LYS A 78 4.98 -14.47 -11.36
CA LYS A 78 5.19 -13.75 -10.11
C LYS A 78 6.40 -12.85 -10.28
N VAL A 79 6.28 -11.60 -9.83
CA VAL A 79 7.32 -10.59 -9.96
C VAL A 79 7.75 -10.10 -8.59
N GLU A 80 9.05 -10.11 -8.31
CA GLU A 80 9.65 -9.57 -7.08
C GLU A 80 10.78 -8.60 -7.41
N ILE A 81 10.69 -7.36 -6.92
CA ILE A 81 11.83 -6.45 -6.85
C ILE A 81 12.48 -6.59 -5.46
N PRO A 82 13.63 -7.27 -5.37
CA PRO A 82 14.30 -7.51 -4.09
C PRO A 82 14.86 -6.20 -3.51
N LYS A 83 15.06 -6.21 -2.19
CA LYS A 83 15.49 -5.02 -1.42
C LYS A 83 16.77 -4.36 -1.92
N ASP A 84 17.68 -5.14 -2.50
CA ASP A 84 18.97 -4.68 -3.02
C ASP A 84 18.87 -4.09 -4.43
N LYS A 85 17.67 -3.90 -5.01
CA LYS A 85 17.48 -3.27 -6.33
C LYS A 85 16.70 -1.95 -6.23
N PRO A 86 17.31 -0.88 -5.67
CA PRO A 86 16.67 0.42 -5.55
C PRO A 86 16.57 1.12 -6.91
N CYS A 87 15.85 2.24 -6.96
CA CYS A 87 15.83 3.16 -8.10
C CYS A 87 15.30 2.52 -9.40
N VAL A 88 14.19 1.78 -9.28
CA VAL A 88 13.56 1.08 -10.41
C VAL A 88 12.30 1.79 -10.85
N ILE A 89 12.11 1.91 -12.16
CA ILE A 89 10.87 2.35 -12.78
C ILE A 89 10.30 1.16 -13.55
N LEU A 90 9.09 0.71 -13.20
CA LEU A 90 8.31 -0.23 -14.00
C LEU A 90 7.23 0.55 -14.73
N GLU A 91 7.33 0.65 -16.06
CA GLU A 91 6.36 1.38 -16.88
C GLU A 91 5.69 0.44 -17.88
N GLY A 92 4.38 0.26 -17.77
CA GLY A 92 3.58 -0.40 -18.79
C GLY A 92 3.00 0.59 -19.80
N ASP A 93 2.65 0.11 -20.99
CA ASP A 93 1.96 0.92 -22.03
C ASP A 93 0.68 1.58 -21.51
N SER A 94 -0.12 0.81 -20.76
CA SER A 94 -1.28 1.32 -20.00
C SER A 94 -1.77 0.24 -19.05
N SER A 95 -2.44 0.63 -17.96
CA SER A 95 -3.00 -0.34 -17.03
C SER A 95 -4.09 -1.22 -17.68
N ILE A 96 -4.67 -0.80 -18.81
CA ILE A 96 -5.65 -1.60 -19.55
C ILE A 96 -4.98 -2.69 -20.39
N SER A 97 -3.76 -2.44 -20.89
CA SER A 97 -3.08 -3.30 -21.86
C SER A 97 -1.89 -4.07 -21.31
N THR A 98 -1.29 -3.63 -20.20
CA THR A 98 -0.14 -4.27 -19.55
C THR A 98 -0.56 -4.86 -18.20
N ILE A 99 -0.68 -6.18 -18.15
CA ILE A 99 -1.24 -6.92 -17.02
C ILE A 99 -0.21 -7.95 -16.53
N ILE A 100 0.16 -7.89 -15.25
CA ILE A 100 0.93 -8.92 -14.55
C ILE A 100 -0.05 -9.70 -13.68
N THR A 101 -0.15 -11.01 -13.89
CA THR A 101 -1.18 -11.84 -13.25
C THR A 101 -0.71 -13.20 -12.76
N TYR A 102 -1.27 -13.63 -11.64
CA TYR A 102 -1.08 -14.98 -11.09
C TYR A 102 -2.30 -15.44 -10.27
N ASP A 103 -2.27 -16.61 -9.63
CA ASP A 103 -3.39 -17.16 -8.83
C ASP A 103 -2.96 -17.87 -7.53
N ASP A 104 -1.78 -17.53 -7.02
CA ASP A 104 -1.28 -18.03 -5.74
C ASP A 104 -2.06 -17.42 -4.56
N HIS A 105 -2.18 -18.17 -3.46
CA HIS A 105 -3.13 -17.83 -2.38
C HIS A 105 -2.82 -18.55 -1.05
N GLY A 106 -3.44 -18.08 0.03
CA GLY A 106 -3.41 -18.72 1.36
C GLY A 106 -2.16 -18.46 2.20
N ALA A 107 -1.15 -17.81 1.64
CA ALA A 107 0.05 -17.39 2.36
C ALA A 107 0.36 -15.91 2.03
N THR A 108 -0.34 -14.98 2.69
CA THR A 108 -0.31 -13.53 2.43
C THR A 108 1.10 -12.95 2.20
N ASN A 109 2.10 -13.43 2.95
CA ASN A 109 3.48 -12.93 2.85
C ASN A 109 4.27 -13.42 1.62
N SER A 110 3.87 -14.54 1.01
CA SER A 110 4.62 -15.20 -0.07
C SER A 110 3.80 -15.49 -1.32
N SER A 111 2.49 -15.24 -1.31
CA SER A 111 1.58 -15.57 -2.42
C SER A 111 1.21 -14.36 -3.29
N ALA A 112 1.87 -13.22 -3.13
CA ALA A 112 1.59 -12.03 -3.93
C ALA A 112 1.97 -12.24 -5.40
N THR A 113 1.17 -11.69 -6.32
CA THR A 113 1.49 -11.66 -7.76
C THR A 113 2.68 -10.73 -8.02
N PHE A 114 2.65 -9.53 -7.43
CA PHE A 114 3.77 -8.60 -7.41
C PHE A 114 4.22 -8.34 -5.97
N ALA A 115 5.51 -8.40 -5.71
CA ALA A 115 6.11 -8.08 -4.43
C ALA A 115 7.28 -7.12 -4.63
N SER A 116 7.48 -6.20 -3.70
CA SER A 116 8.63 -5.32 -3.75
C SER A 116 9.05 -4.89 -2.35
N SER A 117 10.35 -4.93 -2.09
CA SER A 117 10.95 -4.43 -0.83
C SER A 117 12.13 -3.49 -1.07
N ALA A 118 12.41 -3.15 -2.33
CA ALA A 118 13.36 -2.11 -2.72
C ALA A 118 12.90 -0.72 -2.25
N PRO A 119 13.80 0.23 -1.94
CA PRO A 119 13.43 1.62 -1.81
C PRO A 119 13.43 2.33 -3.18
N ASN A 120 12.69 3.44 -3.29
CA ASN A 120 12.63 4.30 -4.49
C ASN A 120 12.18 3.54 -5.74
N VAL A 121 10.89 3.20 -5.80
CA VAL A 121 10.30 2.50 -6.94
C VAL A 121 9.17 3.33 -7.52
N ILE A 122 9.19 3.53 -8.83
CA ILE A 122 8.09 4.10 -9.58
C ILE A 122 7.41 2.99 -10.36
N VAL A 123 6.09 2.95 -10.34
CA VAL A 123 5.30 2.05 -11.18
C VAL A 123 4.22 2.84 -11.89
N SER A 124 4.14 2.69 -13.21
CA SER A 124 3.19 3.44 -14.04
C SER A 124 2.48 2.51 -15.01
N GLY A 125 1.16 2.67 -15.15
CA GLY A 125 0.41 2.05 -16.25
C GLY A 125 0.43 0.52 -16.25
N ILE A 126 0.40 -0.13 -15.08
CA ILE A 126 0.38 -1.60 -14.97
C ILE A 126 -0.83 -2.04 -14.16
N THR A 127 -1.46 -3.15 -14.57
CA THR A 127 -2.40 -3.90 -13.72
C THR A 127 -1.66 -5.04 -13.02
N PHE A 128 -1.75 -5.11 -11.70
CA PHE A 128 -1.40 -6.29 -10.91
C PHE A 128 -2.67 -7.04 -10.54
N GLN A 129 -2.78 -8.30 -10.94
CA GLN A 129 -4.03 -9.06 -10.80
C GLN A 129 -3.82 -10.44 -10.19
N ASN A 130 -4.48 -10.71 -9.07
CA ASN A 130 -4.62 -12.07 -8.54
C ASN A 130 -5.97 -12.67 -8.94
N THR A 131 -5.95 -13.79 -9.66
CA THR A 131 -7.14 -14.42 -10.26
C THR A 131 -7.72 -15.60 -9.46
N PHE A 132 -7.17 -15.92 -8.28
CA PHE A 132 -7.60 -17.07 -7.49
C PHE A 132 -9.12 -17.12 -7.27
N HIS A 133 -9.72 -16.01 -6.81
CA HIS A 133 -11.16 -15.94 -6.54
C HIS A 133 -12.01 -15.83 -7.80
N LEU A 134 -11.51 -15.19 -8.86
CA LEU A 134 -12.21 -15.13 -10.15
C LEU A 134 -12.41 -16.54 -10.72
N LYS A 135 -11.38 -17.40 -10.59
CA LYS A 135 -11.46 -18.82 -10.98
C LYS A 135 -12.37 -19.63 -10.06
N GLN A 136 -12.43 -19.34 -8.76
CA GLN A 136 -13.34 -20.02 -7.84
C GLN A 136 -14.81 -19.65 -8.11
N TYR A 137 -15.12 -18.38 -8.33
CA TYR A 137 -16.46 -17.91 -8.71
C TYR A 137 -17.00 -18.66 -9.92
N LEU A 138 -16.22 -18.76 -11.01
CA LEU A 138 -16.60 -19.50 -12.22
C LEU A 138 -16.79 -21.01 -11.98
N LYS A 139 -16.03 -21.59 -11.05
CA LYS A 139 -16.13 -23.02 -10.69
C LYS A 139 -17.35 -23.30 -9.82
N ILE A 140 -17.65 -22.46 -8.83
CA ILE A 140 -18.72 -22.70 -7.85
C ILE A 140 -20.11 -22.55 -8.48
N HIS A 141 -20.26 -21.68 -9.49
CA HIS A 141 -21.49 -21.64 -10.30
C HIS A 141 -21.74 -22.93 -11.11
N ASN A 142 -20.79 -23.88 -11.11
CA ASN A 142 -20.91 -25.20 -11.73
C ASN A 142 -20.69 -26.38 -10.75
N ILE A 143 -20.55 -26.17 -9.43
CA ILE A 143 -20.19 -27.25 -8.49
C ILE A 143 -21.00 -27.21 -7.17
N SER A 144 -21.24 -28.40 -6.59
CA SER A 144 -22.02 -28.63 -5.36
C SER A 144 -21.53 -27.88 -4.10
N ALA A 145 -22.46 -27.60 -3.18
CA ALA A 145 -22.28 -26.80 -1.97
C ALA A 145 -21.17 -27.25 -0.98
N LYS A 146 -20.58 -28.44 -1.13
CA LYS A 146 -19.51 -28.96 -0.24
C LYS A 146 -18.14 -28.30 -0.44
N GLN A 147 -17.94 -27.49 -1.48
CA GLN A 147 -16.66 -26.80 -1.75
C GLN A 147 -16.63 -25.32 -1.32
N LYS A 148 -17.70 -24.81 -0.69
CA LYS A 148 -17.91 -23.38 -0.36
C LYS A 148 -16.99 -22.77 0.72
N ASN A 149 -16.06 -23.53 1.31
CA ASN A 149 -15.22 -23.07 2.44
C ASN A 149 -13.75 -22.81 2.06
N GLN A 150 -13.48 -22.21 0.90
CA GLN A 150 -12.11 -21.93 0.43
C GLN A 150 -11.82 -20.45 0.17
N VAL A 151 -12.50 -19.55 0.89
CA VAL A 151 -12.07 -18.16 0.95
C VAL A 151 -10.70 -18.12 1.62
N LYS A 152 -9.67 -17.77 0.85
CA LYS A 152 -8.28 -17.64 1.29
C LYS A 152 -7.75 -16.32 0.77
N GLN A 153 -6.84 -15.69 1.50
CA GLN A 153 -6.19 -14.45 1.09
C GLN A 153 -5.47 -14.62 -0.26
N ALA A 154 -5.59 -13.64 -1.15
CA ALA A 154 -5.02 -13.71 -2.49
C ALA A 154 -4.51 -12.33 -2.95
N VAL A 155 -3.25 -12.05 -2.58
CA VAL A 155 -2.61 -10.74 -2.76
C VAL A 155 -2.25 -10.50 -4.22
N ALA A 156 -2.67 -9.36 -4.77
CA ALA A 156 -2.25 -8.88 -6.08
C ALA A 156 -0.90 -8.16 -5.98
N ALA A 157 -0.73 -7.28 -5.00
CA ALA A 157 0.53 -6.59 -4.75
C ALA A 157 0.88 -6.51 -3.26
N LYS A 158 2.16 -6.73 -2.93
CA LYS A 158 2.72 -6.56 -1.59
C LYS A 158 3.89 -5.57 -1.64
N ILE A 159 3.74 -4.44 -0.95
CA ILE A 159 4.69 -3.33 -1.00
C ILE A 159 5.32 -3.10 0.39
N GLY A 160 6.63 -3.29 0.50
CA GLY A 160 7.35 -3.28 1.78
C GLY A 160 8.71 -2.57 1.73
N GLY A 161 8.79 -1.44 1.02
CA GLY A 161 9.98 -0.57 0.96
C GLY A 161 9.57 0.90 1.00
N ASP A 162 10.52 1.81 1.15
CA ASP A 162 10.21 3.25 1.26
C ASP A 162 10.18 3.97 -0.10
N ASN A 163 9.41 5.05 -0.21
CA ASN A 163 9.32 5.93 -1.39
C ASN A 163 8.82 5.22 -2.66
N TYR A 164 7.57 4.76 -2.63
CA TYR A 164 6.91 4.21 -3.82
C TYR A 164 5.97 5.23 -4.45
N TYR A 165 6.05 5.39 -5.77
CA TYR A 165 5.06 6.16 -6.52
C TYR A 165 4.36 5.28 -7.57
N PHE A 166 3.07 5.04 -7.36
CA PHE A 166 2.20 4.35 -8.30
C PHE A 166 1.33 5.36 -9.05
N LEU A 167 1.46 5.38 -10.37
CA LEU A 167 0.73 6.29 -11.26
C LEU A 167 -0.15 5.51 -12.23
N ASN A 168 -1.46 5.78 -12.23
CA ASN A 168 -2.42 5.17 -13.17
C ASN A 168 -2.37 3.63 -13.22
N CYS A 169 -2.04 3.00 -12.09
CA CYS A 169 -1.97 1.55 -11.95
C CYS A 169 -3.34 0.97 -11.53
N THR A 170 -3.53 -0.33 -11.74
CA THR A 170 -4.69 -1.05 -11.23
C THR A 170 -4.25 -2.23 -10.37
N PHE A 171 -4.90 -2.40 -9.21
CA PHE A 171 -4.70 -3.53 -8.33
C PHE A 171 -6.01 -4.31 -8.25
N ARG A 172 -6.02 -5.53 -8.76
CA ARG A 172 -7.24 -6.33 -8.90
C ARG A 172 -7.13 -7.65 -8.14
N GLY A 173 -8.02 -7.83 -7.18
CA GLY A 173 -8.10 -9.04 -6.37
C GLY A 173 -9.49 -9.16 -5.74
N TRP A 174 -9.57 -9.79 -4.58
CA TRP A 174 -10.82 -9.90 -3.86
C TRP A 174 -10.68 -9.76 -2.35
N GLN A 175 -10.13 -10.77 -1.67
CA GLN A 175 -9.67 -10.64 -0.30
C GLN A 175 -8.17 -10.33 -0.29
N ASP A 176 -7.77 -9.32 0.48
CA ASP A 176 -6.37 -8.91 0.68
C ASP A 176 -5.68 -8.48 -0.63
N THR A 177 -6.35 -7.72 -1.51
CA THR A 177 -5.83 -7.32 -2.84
C THR A 177 -4.46 -6.61 -2.76
N LEU A 178 -4.37 -5.52 -2.00
CA LEU A 178 -3.19 -4.71 -1.85
C LEU A 178 -2.68 -4.81 -0.41
N PHE A 179 -1.59 -5.56 -0.23
CA PHE A 179 -0.84 -5.59 1.01
C PHE A 179 0.16 -4.44 1.05
N ASP A 180 -0.32 -3.31 1.52
CA ASP A 180 0.43 -2.07 1.70
C ASP A 180 1.26 -2.12 2.99
N GLN A 181 2.27 -2.98 2.98
CA GLN A 181 2.90 -3.51 4.19
C GLN A 181 3.60 -2.43 5.03
N VAL A 182 4.60 -1.74 4.49
CA VAL A 182 5.41 -0.77 5.23
C VAL A 182 6.17 0.16 4.28
N GLY A 183 6.37 1.41 4.69
CA GLY A 183 7.04 2.45 3.89
C GLY A 183 6.12 3.63 3.62
N ARG A 184 6.65 4.66 2.95
CA ARG A 184 5.89 5.80 2.44
C ARG A 184 5.52 5.58 0.98
N HIS A 185 4.22 5.58 0.69
CA HIS A 185 3.73 5.29 -0.65
C HIS A 185 2.74 6.35 -1.13
N TYR A 186 2.83 6.67 -2.41
CA TYR A 186 1.93 7.59 -3.08
C TYR A 186 1.26 6.88 -4.26
N PHE A 187 -0.06 6.82 -4.25
CA PHE A 187 -0.88 6.27 -5.31
C PHE A 187 -1.66 7.41 -5.95
N LYS A 188 -1.42 7.72 -7.22
CA LYS A 188 -2.12 8.79 -7.97
C LYS A 188 -2.88 8.20 -9.15
N GLY A 189 -4.18 8.49 -9.24
CA GLY A 189 -5.01 8.03 -10.36
C GLY A 189 -5.14 6.50 -10.45
N CYS A 190 -4.88 5.77 -9.36
CA CYS A 190 -4.91 4.32 -9.36
C CYS A 190 -6.34 3.78 -9.16
N THR A 191 -6.59 2.56 -9.65
CA THR A 191 -7.80 1.80 -9.32
C THR A 191 -7.46 0.64 -8.42
N ILE A 192 -8.19 0.46 -7.32
CA ILE A 192 -8.00 -0.68 -6.41
C ILE A 192 -9.33 -1.40 -6.27
N GLU A 193 -9.33 -2.70 -6.57
CA GLU A 193 -10.53 -3.54 -6.62
C GLU A 193 -10.47 -4.71 -5.64
N GLY A 194 -11.55 -4.91 -4.88
CA GLY A 194 -11.71 -6.05 -3.99
C GLY A 194 -12.98 -6.01 -3.16
N GLN A 195 -13.08 -6.85 -2.13
CA GLN A 195 -14.23 -6.90 -1.22
C GLN A 195 -13.81 -6.88 0.25
N ILE A 196 -12.88 -7.75 0.67
CA ILE A 196 -12.55 -7.94 2.08
C ILE A 196 -11.12 -7.47 2.32
N ASP A 197 -10.94 -6.49 3.20
CA ASP A 197 -9.65 -5.93 3.62
C ASP A 197 -8.73 -5.63 2.44
N PHE A 198 -9.30 -5.15 1.33
CA PHE A 198 -8.59 -5.19 0.06
C PHE A 198 -7.49 -4.12 -0.06
N ILE A 199 -7.43 -3.17 0.89
CA ILE A 199 -6.26 -2.33 1.18
C ILE A 199 -5.90 -2.53 2.65
N PHE A 200 -4.79 -3.20 2.94
CA PHE A 200 -4.42 -3.53 4.32
C PHE A 200 -2.90 -3.46 4.51
N GLY A 201 -2.46 -3.26 5.75
CA GLY A 201 -1.05 -3.07 6.05
C GLY A 201 -0.76 -1.96 7.06
N TYR A 202 0.51 -1.60 7.17
CA TYR A 202 1.02 -0.65 8.17
C TYR A 202 1.68 0.58 7.54
N ALA A 203 1.69 0.66 6.20
CA ALA A 203 2.35 1.73 5.47
C ALA A 203 1.76 3.12 5.78
N GLN A 204 2.55 4.13 5.49
CA GLN A 204 2.16 5.53 5.50
C GLN A 204 1.82 5.93 4.05
N SER A 205 0.55 5.82 3.69
CA SER A 205 0.17 5.85 2.28
C SER A 205 -0.87 6.92 1.97
N PHE A 206 -0.63 7.60 0.85
CA PHE A 206 -1.48 8.66 0.35
C PHE A 206 -2.05 8.26 -1.01
N PHE A 207 -3.38 8.19 -1.11
CA PHE A 207 -4.13 7.80 -2.30
C PHE A 207 -4.84 9.03 -2.84
N GLU A 208 -4.39 9.57 -3.96
CA GLU A 208 -4.92 10.79 -4.56
C GLU A 208 -5.62 10.47 -5.89
N ASP A 209 -6.85 10.98 -6.05
CA ASP A 209 -7.68 10.77 -7.25
C ASP A 209 -7.85 9.29 -7.63
N CYS A 210 -7.85 8.40 -6.64
CA CYS A 210 -7.99 6.96 -6.85
C CYS A 210 -9.46 6.54 -6.94
N VAL A 211 -9.71 5.47 -7.70
CA VAL A 211 -11.00 4.78 -7.74
C VAL A 211 -10.91 3.52 -6.89
N ILE A 212 -11.72 3.48 -5.83
CA ILE A 212 -11.83 2.36 -4.92
C ILE A 212 -13.08 1.57 -5.32
N ASN A 213 -12.90 0.43 -5.98
CA ASN A 213 -13.98 -0.35 -6.57
C ASN A 213 -14.29 -1.60 -5.75
N ALA A 214 -15.39 -1.57 -5.00
CA ALA A 214 -15.87 -2.71 -4.27
C ALA A 214 -16.56 -3.72 -5.20
N THR A 215 -15.92 -4.86 -5.41
CA THR A 215 -16.43 -5.91 -6.31
C THR A 215 -17.10 -7.01 -5.51
N LYS A 216 -18.33 -7.34 -5.88
CA LYS A 216 -19.08 -8.45 -5.31
C LYS A 216 -18.37 -9.77 -5.60
N GLY A 217 -18.09 -10.54 -4.55
CA GLY A 217 -17.76 -11.95 -4.67
C GLY A 217 -18.75 -12.82 -3.91
N GLU A 218 -18.25 -13.83 -3.22
CA GLU A 218 -19.06 -14.85 -2.54
C GLU A 218 -19.63 -14.38 -1.20
N SER A 219 -19.11 -13.29 -0.63
CA SER A 219 -19.59 -12.78 0.65
C SER A 219 -20.93 -12.06 0.47
N GLU A 220 -21.94 -12.57 1.16
CA GLU A 220 -23.24 -11.90 1.33
C GLU A 220 -23.16 -10.71 2.28
N PHE A 221 -22.07 -10.60 3.04
CA PHE A 221 -21.81 -9.49 3.96
C PHE A 221 -21.11 -8.33 3.26
N ALA A 222 -21.31 -7.14 3.82
CA ALA A 222 -20.59 -5.96 3.42
C ALA A 222 -19.07 -6.17 3.55
N GLY A 223 -18.35 -5.71 2.54
CA GLY A 223 -16.89 -5.74 2.53
C GLY A 223 -16.24 -4.70 3.45
N PHE A 224 -14.91 -4.63 3.37
CA PHE A 224 -14.09 -3.63 4.05
C PHE A 224 -13.06 -3.09 3.06
N VAL A 225 -13.11 -1.77 2.81
CA VAL A 225 -12.12 -1.10 1.96
C VAL A 225 -10.74 -1.19 2.60
N THR A 226 -10.63 -0.73 3.86
CA THR A 226 -9.34 -0.74 4.57
C THR A 226 -9.29 -1.67 5.77
N ALA A 227 -8.09 -2.19 6.03
CA ALA A 227 -7.72 -2.78 7.31
C ALA A 227 -6.32 -2.28 7.72
N ASN A 228 -6.25 -1.06 8.25
CA ASN A 228 -4.97 -0.47 8.67
C ASN A 228 -4.50 -1.08 10.00
N GLY A 229 -3.24 -1.51 10.02
CA GLY A 229 -2.61 -2.27 11.09
C GLY A 229 -1.81 -1.45 12.11
N ARG A 230 -1.82 -0.11 12.05
CA ARG A 230 -1.03 0.72 12.97
C ARG A 230 -1.29 0.35 14.44
N ASN A 231 -0.22 0.15 15.23
CA ASN A 231 -0.30 -0.44 16.58
C ASN A 231 0.28 0.43 17.70
N ALA A 232 0.89 1.58 17.38
CA ALA A 232 1.31 2.55 18.38
C ALA A 232 0.99 4.00 17.97
N SER A 233 0.82 4.87 18.96
CA SER A 233 0.66 6.31 18.75
C SER A 233 1.89 6.96 18.13
N THR A 234 3.08 6.39 18.35
CA THR A 234 4.35 6.86 17.77
C THR A 234 4.58 6.43 16.33
N ASP A 235 3.82 5.44 15.84
CA ASP A 235 3.91 4.99 14.45
C ASP A 235 3.31 6.06 13.53
N LYS A 236 3.93 6.28 12.37
CA LYS A 236 3.44 7.26 11.38
C LYS A 236 2.51 6.67 10.33
N GLY A 237 2.29 5.35 10.36
CA GLY A 237 1.47 4.63 9.39
C GLY A 237 0.01 5.09 9.37
N GLY A 238 -0.67 4.84 8.27
CA GLY A 238 -2.04 5.29 8.07
C GLY A 238 -2.36 5.39 6.59
N PHE A 239 -3.64 5.31 6.25
CA PHE A 239 -4.11 5.45 4.88
C PHE A 239 -4.91 6.74 4.73
N VAL A 240 -4.47 7.63 3.85
CA VAL A 240 -5.16 8.89 3.56
C VAL A 240 -5.63 8.86 2.12
N PHE A 241 -6.93 9.03 1.91
CA PHE A 241 -7.56 9.09 0.59
C PHE A 241 -7.98 10.53 0.33
N LEU A 242 -7.40 11.17 -0.68
CA LEU A 242 -7.73 12.52 -1.12
C LEU A 242 -8.47 12.47 -2.45
N ARG A 243 -9.67 13.07 -2.48
CA ARG A 243 -10.58 13.06 -3.64
C ARG A 243 -10.90 11.62 -4.07
N GLY A 244 -11.07 11.38 -5.37
CA GLY A 244 -11.41 10.07 -5.90
C GLY A 244 -12.83 9.62 -5.53
N SER A 245 -13.07 8.32 -5.62
CA SER A 245 -14.40 7.76 -5.32
C SER A 245 -14.36 6.35 -4.75
N VAL A 246 -15.36 6.05 -3.91
CA VAL A 246 -15.74 4.68 -3.53
C VAL A 246 -16.94 4.28 -4.37
N VAL A 247 -16.75 3.30 -5.25
CA VAL A 247 -17.74 2.76 -6.19
C VAL A 247 -17.84 1.25 -6.00
N GLY A 248 -18.79 0.60 -6.68
CA GLY A 248 -18.88 -0.86 -6.67
C GLY A 248 -20.30 -1.38 -6.75
N ASP A 249 -20.43 -2.71 -6.73
CA ASP A 249 -21.69 -3.44 -6.87
C ASP A 249 -22.06 -4.28 -5.63
N CYS A 250 -21.30 -4.14 -4.53
CA CYS A 250 -21.61 -4.72 -3.23
C CYS A 250 -21.50 -3.70 -2.09
N PRO A 251 -22.26 -3.84 -0.99
CA PRO A 251 -22.10 -2.97 0.17
C PRO A 251 -20.69 -3.07 0.79
N VAL A 252 -20.16 -1.97 1.31
CA VAL A 252 -18.86 -1.94 2.01
C VAL A 252 -18.83 -0.99 3.20
N ASN A 253 -18.05 -1.37 4.21
CA ASN A 253 -17.51 -0.44 5.19
C ASN A 253 -16.23 0.20 4.62
N LEU A 254 -15.99 1.46 4.96
CA LEU A 254 -14.79 2.22 4.64
C LEU A 254 -13.53 1.63 5.29
N GLY A 255 -13.67 0.95 6.43
CA GLY A 255 -12.55 0.24 7.02
C GLY A 255 -12.87 -0.48 8.33
N ARG A 256 -11.93 -1.32 8.76
CA ARG A 256 -11.93 -1.93 10.09
C ARG A 256 -10.56 -1.97 10.76
N ALA A 257 -10.56 -1.92 12.09
CA ALA A 257 -9.32 -1.77 12.87
C ALA A 257 -8.56 -3.08 13.01
N TRP A 258 -7.56 -3.28 12.15
CA TRP A 258 -6.62 -4.40 12.29
C TRP A 258 -5.60 -4.17 13.41
N GLY A 259 -5.16 -2.93 13.60
CA GLY A 259 -4.28 -2.51 14.69
C GLY A 259 -4.95 -1.59 15.71
N SER A 260 -4.38 -1.51 16.91
CA SER A 260 -4.94 -0.76 18.05
C SER A 260 -4.92 0.76 17.88
N TYR A 261 -4.15 1.27 16.92
CA TYR A 261 -4.07 2.68 16.54
C TYR A 261 -4.40 2.86 15.05
N SER A 262 -5.26 1.98 14.52
CA SER A 262 -5.66 1.98 13.10
C SER A 262 -6.06 3.38 12.65
N THR A 263 -5.46 3.84 11.56
CA THR A 263 -5.63 5.20 11.03
C THR A 263 -6.06 5.13 9.57
N THR A 264 -7.22 5.69 9.25
CA THR A 264 -7.72 5.80 7.87
C THR A 264 -8.56 7.07 7.74
N ILE A 265 -8.25 7.91 6.76
CA ILE A 265 -8.92 9.19 6.53
C ILE A 265 -9.37 9.27 5.08
N PHE A 266 -10.63 9.62 4.86
CA PHE A 266 -11.14 10.02 3.55
C PHE A 266 -11.39 11.52 3.54
N HIS A 267 -10.79 12.24 2.59
CA HIS A 267 -10.88 13.69 2.45
C HIS A 267 -11.34 14.06 1.03
N GLY A 268 -12.50 14.69 0.92
CA GLY A 268 -13.06 15.13 -0.37
C GLY A 268 -13.45 13.97 -1.30
N THR A 269 -13.55 12.74 -0.79
CA THR A 269 -13.89 11.55 -1.57
C THR A 269 -15.39 11.47 -1.85
N TYR A 270 -15.76 11.03 -3.06
CA TYR A 270 -17.15 10.76 -3.40
C TYR A 270 -17.55 9.33 -3.02
N PHE A 271 -18.54 9.18 -2.16
CA PHE A 271 -19.09 7.88 -1.78
C PHE A 271 -20.39 7.59 -2.52
N HIS A 272 -20.39 6.55 -3.36
CA HIS A 272 -21.64 6.00 -3.88
C HIS A 272 -22.45 5.30 -2.78
N SER A 273 -23.70 4.94 -3.08
CA SER A 273 -24.68 4.43 -2.11
C SER A 273 -24.35 3.06 -1.50
N LEU A 274 -23.26 2.41 -1.93
CA LEU A 274 -22.80 1.14 -1.39
C LEU A 274 -22.16 1.26 0.01
N VAL A 275 -21.71 2.46 0.40
CA VAL A 275 -21.11 2.67 1.72
C VAL A 275 -22.18 2.45 2.78
N THR A 276 -21.93 1.53 3.70
CA THR A 276 -22.89 1.14 4.74
C THR A 276 -23.20 2.30 5.68
N PRO A 277 -24.38 2.32 6.33
CA PRO A 277 -24.74 3.40 7.25
C PRO A 277 -23.72 3.61 8.38
N GLN A 278 -23.24 2.53 9.01
CA GLN A 278 -22.24 2.60 10.06
C GLN A 278 -20.86 3.09 9.57
N GLY A 279 -20.51 2.84 8.31
CA GLY A 279 -19.26 3.23 7.67
C GLY A 279 -18.02 2.47 8.14
N TRP A 280 -17.87 2.21 9.44
CA TRP A 280 -16.63 1.71 10.03
C TRP A 280 -16.88 0.60 11.07
N ASP A 281 -15.86 -0.23 11.32
CA ASP A 281 -15.90 -1.27 12.35
C ASP A 281 -14.62 -1.25 13.22
N ALA A 282 -14.76 -1.13 14.54
CA ALA A 282 -13.63 -1.19 15.47
C ALA A 282 -13.06 -2.62 15.62
N TRP A 283 -13.70 -3.62 15.00
CA TRP A 283 -13.31 -5.03 15.01
C TRP A 283 -13.08 -5.56 16.44
N TYR A 284 -11.84 -5.88 16.82
CA TYR A 284 -11.47 -6.38 18.15
C TYR A 284 -11.24 -5.27 19.18
N TYR A 285 -11.29 -4.00 18.78
CA TYR A 285 -11.02 -2.83 19.62
C TYR A 285 -12.29 -2.11 20.08
N LYS A 286 -13.43 -2.80 20.06
CA LYS A 286 -14.68 -2.26 20.64
C LYS A 286 -14.48 -1.91 22.12
N GLY A 287 -14.89 -0.71 22.51
CA GLY A 287 -14.61 -0.11 23.82
C GLY A 287 -13.22 0.52 23.98
N ASN A 288 -12.40 0.52 22.93
CA ASN A 288 -11.08 1.16 22.88
C ASN A 288 -10.95 2.04 21.62
N GLU A 289 -12.05 2.57 21.11
CA GLU A 289 -12.09 3.32 19.85
C GLU A 289 -11.39 4.69 19.96
N ASP A 290 -11.12 5.16 21.18
CA ASP A 290 -10.45 6.44 21.43
C ASP A 290 -9.06 6.52 20.80
N THR A 291 -8.36 5.40 20.64
CA THR A 291 -7.03 5.31 20.01
C THR A 291 -7.08 5.16 18.49
N LEU A 292 -8.24 4.88 17.90
CA LEU A 292 -8.44 4.77 16.46
C LEU A 292 -8.58 6.18 15.85
N THR A 293 -8.12 6.35 14.62
CA THR A 293 -8.31 7.60 13.86
C THR A 293 -8.99 7.31 12.54
N TYR A 294 -10.33 7.24 12.58
CA TYR A 294 -11.18 7.14 11.38
C TYR A 294 -11.95 8.43 11.19
N ALA A 295 -11.83 9.03 10.02
CA ALA A 295 -12.45 10.33 9.72
C ALA A 295 -12.91 10.42 8.26
N GLU A 296 -14.01 11.17 8.08
CA GLU A 296 -14.56 11.57 6.79
C GLU A 296 -14.58 13.11 6.76
N CYS A 297 -13.70 13.72 5.97
CA CYS A 297 -13.55 15.18 5.87
C CYS A 297 -14.08 15.65 4.52
N GLY A 298 -15.14 16.46 4.49
CA GLY A 298 -15.67 17.02 3.23
C GLY A 298 -16.08 15.97 2.18
N CYS A 299 -16.37 14.73 2.57
CA CYS A 299 -16.80 13.68 1.66
C CYS A 299 -18.24 13.94 1.17
N THR A 300 -18.54 13.55 -0.06
CA THR A 300 -19.82 13.83 -0.73
C THR A 300 -20.42 12.58 -1.36
N GLY A 301 -21.64 12.69 -1.89
CA GLY A 301 -22.35 11.58 -2.54
C GLY A 301 -23.34 10.86 -1.62
N PRO A 302 -24.16 9.96 -2.18
CA PRO A 302 -25.26 9.32 -1.45
C PRO A 302 -24.82 8.37 -0.34
N GLY A 303 -23.56 7.92 -0.33
CA GLY A 303 -23.00 7.11 0.75
C GLY A 303 -22.35 7.93 1.87
N ALA A 304 -22.22 9.25 1.72
CA ALA A 304 -21.62 10.16 2.71
C ALA A 304 -22.66 10.76 3.66
N ASN A 305 -22.19 11.38 4.76
CA ASN A 305 -23.01 12.15 5.72
C ASN A 305 -24.21 11.36 6.28
N ASN A 306 -24.03 10.06 6.51
CA ASN A 306 -25.10 9.22 7.06
C ASN A 306 -25.25 9.47 8.58
N PRO A 307 -26.44 9.78 9.10
CA PRO A 307 -26.63 10.03 10.52
C PRO A 307 -26.43 8.78 11.40
N ASN A 308 -26.34 7.59 10.80
CA ASN A 308 -26.10 6.33 11.50
C ASN A 308 -24.62 5.91 11.49
N ARG A 309 -23.70 6.81 11.14
CA ARG A 309 -22.26 6.55 11.31
C ARG A 309 -21.96 6.17 12.76
N VAL A 310 -20.92 5.37 12.94
CA VAL A 310 -20.42 5.06 14.27
C VAL A 310 -20.13 6.34 15.05
N SER A 311 -20.55 6.40 16.30
CA SER A 311 -20.45 7.62 17.14
C SER A 311 -19.02 7.98 17.56
N TRP A 312 -18.07 7.06 17.37
CA TRP A 312 -16.67 7.22 17.72
C TRP A 312 -15.78 7.68 16.55
N MET A 313 -16.36 7.88 15.35
CA MET A 313 -15.65 8.48 14.22
C MET A 313 -15.08 9.85 14.65
N LYS A 314 -13.82 10.11 14.30
CA LYS A 314 -13.17 11.37 14.65
C LYS A 314 -13.64 12.49 13.73
N GLU A 315 -13.94 13.63 14.33
CA GLU A 315 -14.05 14.90 13.64
C GLU A 315 -12.70 15.60 13.71
N LEU A 316 -12.06 15.79 12.56
CA LEU A 316 -10.76 16.45 12.46
C LEU A 316 -10.98 17.93 12.11
N ASN A 317 -10.26 18.82 12.79
CA ASN A 317 -10.23 20.23 12.44
C ASN A 317 -9.20 20.51 11.32
N ASP A 318 -9.14 21.74 10.83
CA ASP A 318 -8.23 22.11 9.74
C ASP A 318 -6.74 21.90 10.09
N GLU A 319 -6.34 22.12 11.35
CA GLU A 319 -4.96 21.89 11.81
C GLU A 319 -4.62 20.39 11.82
N ASP A 320 -5.55 19.55 12.29
CA ASP A 320 -5.39 18.09 12.28
C ASP A 320 -5.28 17.57 10.84
N ILE A 321 -6.14 18.06 9.93
CA ILE A 321 -6.13 17.66 8.51
C ILE A 321 -4.80 18.03 7.84
N GLN A 322 -4.22 19.20 8.15
CA GLN A 322 -2.92 19.62 7.58
C GLN A 322 -1.77 18.67 7.93
N THR A 323 -1.85 17.93 9.05
CA THR A 323 -0.85 16.90 9.39
C THR A 323 -0.89 15.70 8.43
N TYR A 324 -2.04 15.51 7.75
CA TYR A 324 -2.27 14.47 6.76
C TYR A 324 -2.14 14.95 5.31
N ASP A 325 -1.82 16.23 5.06
CA ASP A 325 -1.51 16.72 3.71
C ASP A 325 -0.31 15.97 3.12
N ARG A 326 -0.29 15.79 1.79
CA ARG A 326 0.77 15.03 1.09
C ARG A 326 2.19 15.44 1.53
N SER A 327 2.45 16.75 1.59
CA SER A 327 3.74 17.32 2.02
C SER A 327 4.09 17.02 3.48
N SER A 328 3.09 17.03 4.36
CA SER A 328 3.27 16.82 5.81
C SER A 328 3.29 15.33 6.17
N PHE A 329 2.60 14.50 5.40
CA PHE A 329 2.34 13.10 5.71
C PHE A 329 3.34 12.16 5.03
N ILE A 330 3.57 12.27 3.73
CA ILE A 330 4.48 11.33 3.04
C ILE A 330 5.74 11.96 2.47
N ASP A 331 5.78 13.29 2.32
CA ASP A 331 6.81 13.99 1.54
C ASP A 331 7.60 15.01 2.37
N GLN A 332 7.85 14.73 3.66
CA GLN A 332 8.50 15.68 4.57
C GLN A 332 9.96 15.98 4.21
N ASP A 333 10.62 15.02 3.56
CA ASP A 333 11.99 15.12 3.03
C ASP A 333 12.02 15.51 1.54
N GLY A 334 10.85 15.77 0.93
CA GLY A 334 10.74 16.16 -0.48
C GLY A 334 11.11 15.06 -1.47
N TRP A 335 11.03 13.77 -1.10
CA TRP A 335 11.40 12.67 -2.00
C TRP A 335 10.63 12.67 -3.33
N LEU A 336 9.38 13.18 -3.37
CA LEU A 336 8.61 13.30 -4.60
C LEU A 336 9.24 14.29 -5.59
N SER A 337 9.87 15.34 -5.09
CA SER A 337 10.58 16.34 -5.92
C SER A 337 11.92 15.82 -6.47
N ASN A 338 12.43 14.71 -5.92
CA ASN A 338 13.67 14.05 -6.35
C ASN A 338 13.42 12.91 -7.35
N LEU A 339 12.17 12.61 -7.68
CA LEU A 339 11.83 11.65 -8.73
C LEU A 339 12.28 12.17 -10.11
N PRO A 340 12.47 11.28 -11.10
CA PRO A 340 12.75 11.71 -12.46
C PRO A 340 11.67 12.65 -12.98
N LYS A 341 12.08 13.68 -13.72
CA LYS A 341 11.24 14.85 -14.05
C LYS A 341 9.85 14.50 -14.61
N ILE A 342 9.76 13.49 -15.47
CA ILE A 342 8.50 13.06 -16.10
C ILE A 342 7.52 12.37 -15.12
N TYR A 343 7.99 11.98 -13.93
CA TYR A 343 7.20 11.34 -12.87
C TYR A 343 7.00 12.26 -11.67
N GLN A 344 7.43 13.51 -11.72
CA GLN A 344 7.16 14.44 -10.62
C GLN A 344 5.66 14.78 -10.61
N PRO A 345 4.97 14.61 -9.47
CA PRO A 345 3.57 14.94 -9.40
C PRO A 345 3.36 16.45 -9.52
N VAL A 346 2.58 16.83 -10.54
CA VAL A 346 2.02 18.19 -10.67
C VAL A 346 1.11 18.52 -9.50
#